data_AF-A0AAX3QZ00-F1
#
_entry.id   AF-A0AAX3QZ00-F1
#
_cell.length_a   1.000
_cell.length_b   1.000
_cell.length_c   1.000
_cell.angle_alpha   90.00
_cell.angle_beta   90.00
_cell.angle_gamma   90.00
#
_symmetry.space_group_name_H-M   'P 1'
#
loop_
_entity.id
_entity.type
_entity.pdbx_description
1 polymer ?
#
loop_
_entity_poly.entity_id
_entity_poly.type
_entity_poly.pdbx_seq_one_letter_code
_entity_poly.pdbx_strand_id
1 'polypeptide(L)'
;METWEFLENQLSEPICVNNFNPKIISGWLTKRQRKYPIFNNAYMMTGSHHLYNYLPTKHEKWLTMIKQEIIDSGLIVDILNAKTMEDVFRLLQGCSFLGSFLAYQYTIDMNYSPYINFSENDFVKAGIGAIRGIKKCFLCYGNKCEDAIWYVKEHFNDLQKRYGYTSFHPLLGHEPTLIDLQNCFCETDKYLRAKMPELRIGNVRIKQKYMPHTDPIQFFFPPKWNIVEMYKYKPIVVPTLFDL
;
A
#
# COMPACT_ATOMS: atom_id res chain seq x y z
N MET A 1 8.76 14.38 13.19
CA MET A 1 9.32 14.72 11.85
C MET A 1 9.60 13.43 11.10
N GLU A 2 8.79 13.17 10.08
CA GLU A 2 8.90 12.01 9.20
C GLU A 2 10.16 12.07 8.32
N THR A 3 10.54 10.95 7.69
CA THR A 3 11.71 10.91 6.80
C THR A 3 11.53 11.84 5.59
N TRP A 4 10.32 11.94 5.05
CA TRP A 4 9.98 12.82 3.92
C TRP A 4 10.18 14.30 4.28
N GLU A 5 9.56 14.77 5.37
CA GLU A 5 9.71 16.14 5.88
C GLU A 5 11.16 16.51 6.17
N PHE A 6 11.95 15.54 6.67
CA PHE A 6 13.37 15.75 6.87
C PHE A 6 14.10 16.00 5.54
N LEU A 7 13.83 15.22 4.50
CA LEU A 7 14.47 15.41 3.20
C LEU A 7 14.09 16.76 2.58
N GLU A 8 12.82 17.15 2.64
CA GLU A 8 12.36 18.46 2.15
C GLU A 8 13.08 19.62 2.84
N ASN A 9 13.33 19.50 4.15
CA ASN A 9 14.07 20.52 4.91
C ASN A 9 15.58 20.59 4.59
N GLN A 10 16.16 19.55 3.97
CA GLN A 10 17.59 19.51 3.66
C GLN A 10 17.92 19.80 2.18
N LEU A 11 16.95 19.63 1.29
CA LEU A 11 17.12 19.84 -0.14
C LEU A 11 16.68 21.26 -0.50
N SER A 12 17.39 21.88 -1.44
CA SER A 12 17.08 23.25 -1.89
C SER A 12 15.80 23.33 -2.73
N GLU A 13 15.37 22.20 -3.29
CA GLU A 13 14.20 22.08 -4.15
C GLU A 13 13.44 20.78 -3.83
N PRO A 14 12.11 20.73 -4.07
CA PRO A 14 11.35 19.49 -3.97
C PRO A 14 11.90 18.41 -4.92
N ILE A 15 11.87 17.15 -4.47
CA ILE A 15 12.34 16.01 -5.25
C ILE A 15 11.40 15.81 -6.45
N CYS A 16 11.95 15.84 -7.66
CA CYS A 16 11.26 15.53 -8.90
C CYS A 16 12.15 14.67 -9.82
N VAL A 17 11.57 14.17 -10.90
CA VAL A 17 12.28 13.31 -11.87
C VAL A 17 13.57 13.97 -12.38
N ASN A 18 13.54 15.28 -12.62
CA ASN A 18 14.67 16.03 -13.20
C ASN A 18 15.83 16.26 -12.21
N ASN A 19 15.56 16.30 -10.90
CA ASN A 19 16.57 16.56 -9.88
C ASN A 19 16.84 15.34 -8.97
N PHE A 20 16.28 14.16 -9.31
CA PHE A 20 16.45 12.95 -8.52
C PHE A 20 17.89 12.44 -8.58
N ASN A 21 18.64 12.69 -7.50
CA ASN A 21 20.03 12.27 -7.35
C ASN A 21 20.20 11.27 -6.19
N PRO A 22 20.37 9.97 -6.49
CA PRO A 22 20.52 8.94 -5.46
C PRO A 22 21.62 9.22 -4.44
N LYS A 23 22.76 9.77 -4.88
CA LYS A 23 23.93 10.01 -4.02
C LYS A 23 23.66 11.14 -3.03
N ILE A 24 23.05 12.23 -3.48
CA ILE A 24 22.70 13.37 -2.61
C ILE A 24 21.66 12.94 -1.57
N ILE A 25 20.56 12.32 -2.02
CA ILE A 25 19.48 11.87 -1.13
C ILE A 25 20.01 10.82 -0.14
N SER A 26 20.80 9.86 -0.61
CA SER A 26 21.45 8.84 0.24
C SER A 26 22.34 9.47 1.31
N GLY A 27 23.09 10.52 0.97
CA GLY A 27 23.93 11.25 1.93
C GLY A 27 23.12 11.81 3.11
N TRP A 28 21.96 12.41 2.83
CA TRP A 28 21.06 12.94 3.87
C TRP A 28 20.41 11.82 4.69
N LEU A 29 19.94 10.75 4.05
CA LEU A 29 19.39 9.59 4.76
C LEU A 29 20.43 8.95 5.68
N THR A 30 21.68 8.83 5.23
CA THR A 30 22.79 8.31 6.04
C THR A 30 23.04 9.16 7.28
N LYS A 31 22.99 10.50 7.16
CA LYS A 31 23.11 11.41 8.30
C LYS A 31 21.96 11.24 9.28
N ARG A 32 20.72 11.15 8.80
CA ARG A 32 19.51 10.94 9.64
C ARG A 32 19.57 9.61 10.37
N GLN A 33 19.96 8.53 9.68
CA GLN A 33 20.00 7.17 10.21
C GLN A 33 20.85 7.03 11.49
N ARG A 34 21.83 7.93 11.69
CA ARG A 34 22.66 7.96 12.91
C ARG A 34 21.86 8.28 14.19
N LYS A 35 20.71 8.94 14.07
CA LYS A 35 19.88 9.38 15.20
C LYS A 35 18.44 8.88 15.14
N TYR A 36 17.90 8.69 13.94
CA TYR A 36 16.49 8.35 13.74
C TYR A 36 16.34 7.28 12.65
N PRO A 37 15.36 6.37 12.77
CA PRO A 37 15.05 5.45 11.69
C PRO A 37 14.64 6.22 10.42
N ILE A 38 15.02 5.67 9.27
CA ILE A 38 14.67 6.23 7.94
C ILE A 38 13.55 5.47 7.25
N PHE A 39 13.22 4.26 7.72
CA PHE A 39 12.13 3.43 7.24
C PHE A 39 11.14 3.17 8.37
N ASN A 40 9.85 3.10 8.04
CA ASN A 40 8.80 2.64 8.94
C ASN A 40 8.21 1.30 8.44
N ASN A 41 7.31 0.71 9.22
CA ASN A 41 6.68 -0.57 8.88
C ASN A 41 5.58 -0.43 7.79
N ALA A 42 5.15 0.79 7.46
CA ALA A 42 4.10 1.02 6.46
C ALA A 42 4.62 0.80 5.04
N TYR A 43 5.85 1.26 4.76
CA TYR A 43 6.54 1.05 3.50
C TYR A 43 7.81 0.21 3.68
N MET A 44 7.62 -1.09 3.86
CA MET A 44 8.74 -2.03 3.92
C MET A 44 9.40 -2.19 2.54
N MET A 45 10.51 -1.49 2.35
CA MET A 45 11.37 -1.69 1.18
C MET A 45 11.93 -3.13 1.18
N THR A 46 11.61 -3.91 0.14
CA THR A 46 12.09 -5.30 -0.07
C THR A 46 13.62 -5.38 -0.19
N GLY A 47 14.13 -6.59 -0.43
CA GLY A 47 15.56 -6.78 -0.73
C GLY A 47 15.99 -5.99 -1.97
N SER A 48 17.24 -5.53 -1.98
CA SER A 48 17.85 -4.96 -3.18
C SER A 48 18.26 -6.05 -4.16
N HIS A 49 18.17 -5.78 -5.46
CA HIS A 49 18.66 -6.71 -6.46
C HIS A 49 20.21 -6.83 -6.42
N HIS A 50 20.73 -8.02 -6.67
CA HIS A 50 22.15 -8.34 -6.47
C HIS A 50 23.10 -7.52 -7.37
N LEU A 51 22.60 -7.08 -8.53
CA LEU A 51 23.34 -6.18 -9.45
C LEU A 51 23.75 -4.86 -8.77
N TYR A 52 23.06 -4.44 -7.72
CA TYR A 52 23.33 -3.19 -7.00
C TYR A 52 24.17 -3.41 -5.74
N ASN A 53 24.75 -4.59 -5.54
CA ASN A 53 25.53 -4.89 -4.34
C ASN A 53 26.83 -4.10 -4.21
N TYR A 54 27.31 -3.47 -5.28
CA TYR A 54 28.44 -2.54 -5.25
C TYR A 54 28.15 -1.25 -4.47
N LEU A 55 26.87 -0.93 -4.22
CA LEU A 55 26.48 0.25 -3.43
C LEU A 55 26.53 -0.07 -1.93
N PRO A 56 27.02 0.89 -1.10
CA PRO A 56 27.41 0.60 0.28
C PRO A 56 26.21 0.44 1.23
N THR A 57 25.07 1.06 0.93
CA THR A 57 23.92 1.12 1.84
C THR A 57 22.62 0.66 1.19
N LYS A 58 21.69 0.16 2.00
CA LYS A 58 20.37 -0.30 1.50
C LYS A 58 19.58 0.82 0.84
N HIS A 59 19.54 2.01 1.44
CA HIS A 59 18.79 3.15 0.88
C HIS A 59 19.41 3.66 -0.41
N GLU A 60 20.75 3.66 -0.55
CA GLU A 60 21.39 4.02 -1.83
C GLU A 60 21.06 3.02 -2.93
N LYS A 61 21.07 1.72 -2.63
CA LYS A 61 20.61 0.69 -3.58
C LYS A 61 19.20 0.99 -4.09
N TRP A 62 18.28 1.26 -3.18
CA TRP A 62 16.90 1.57 -3.51
C TRP A 62 16.74 2.82 -4.38
N LEU A 63 17.39 3.91 -3.99
CA LEU A 63 17.36 5.15 -4.75
C LEU A 63 17.96 4.95 -6.15
N THR A 64 19.08 4.22 -6.25
CA THR A 64 19.72 3.95 -7.55
C THR A 64 18.85 3.06 -8.43
N MET A 65 18.18 2.05 -7.88
CA MET A 65 17.24 1.21 -8.63
C MET A 65 16.05 2.03 -9.15
N ILE A 66 15.48 2.94 -8.34
CA ILE A 66 14.44 3.88 -8.80
C ILE A 66 14.98 4.75 -9.95
N LYS A 67 16.18 5.32 -9.79
CA LYS A 67 16.79 6.17 -10.83
C LYS A 67 17.00 5.40 -12.13
N GLN A 68 17.57 4.21 -12.08
CA GLN A 68 17.96 3.48 -13.28
C GLN A 68 16.78 2.76 -13.95
N GLU A 69 15.93 2.08 -13.16
CA GLU A 69 14.91 1.19 -13.72
C GLU A 69 13.55 1.87 -13.90
N ILE A 70 13.30 2.99 -13.23
CA ILE A 70 12.03 3.75 -13.38
C ILE A 70 12.25 5.05 -14.15
N ILE A 71 13.23 5.86 -13.74
CA ILE A 71 13.43 7.20 -14.32
C ILE A 71 14.21 7.11 -15.65
N ASP A 72 15.40 6.52 -15.64
CA ASP A 72 16.32 6.53 -16.80
C ASP A 72 15.92 5.56 -17.91
N SER A 73 15.20 4.49 -17.55
CA SER A 73 14.68 3.51 -18.51
C SER A 73 13.55 4.05 -19.39
N GLY A 74 12.96 5.20 -19.02
CA GLY A 74 11.75 5.71 -19.67
C GLY A 74 10.45 5.07 -19.15
N LEU A 75 10.50 4.22 -18.12
CA LEU A 75 9.32 3.51 -17.60
C LEU A 75 8.19 4.46 -17.17
N ILE A 76 8.51 5.66 -16.69
CA ILE A 76 7.49 6.69 -16.37
C ILE A 76 6.66 7.00 -17.61
N VAL A 77 7.28 7.15 -18.78
CA VAL A 77 6.58 7.43 -20.05
C VAL A 77 5.71 6.24 -20.45
N ASP A 78 6.20 5.01 -20.26
CA ASP A 78 5.41 3.80 -20.53
C ASP A 78 4.18 3.72 -19.63
N ILE A 79 4.33 4.03 -18.34
CA ILE A 79 3.23 4.07 -17.37
C ILE A 79 2.18 5.12 -17.76
N LEU A 80 2.61 6.33 -18.15
CA LEU A 80 1.70 7.38 -18.60
C LEU A 80 0.92 7.00 -19.87
N ASN A 81 1.51 6.15 -20.72
CA ASN A 81 0.90 5.69 -21.97
C ASN A 81 0.10 4.39 -21.83
N ALA A 82 0.16 3.73 -20.67
CA ALA A 82 -0.51 2.47 -20.38
C ALA A 82 -2.02 2.55 -20.67
N LYS A 83 -2.59 1.44 -21.16
CA LYS A 83 -4.01 1.39 -21.53
C LYS A 83 -4.89 0.77 -20.46
N THR A 84 -4.29 0.00 -19.55
CA THR A 84 -4.98 -0.62 -18.44
C THR A 84 -4.18 -0.47 -17.15
N MET A 85 -4.88 -0.54 -16.01
CA MET A 85 -4.25 -0.58 -14.70
C MET A 85 -3.37 -1.82 -14.51
N GLU A 86 -3.73 -2.93 -15.15
CA GLU A 86 -2.91 -4.15 -15.17
C GLU A 86 -1.59 -3.95 -15.92
N ASP A 87 -1.57 -3.16 -17.00
CA ASP A 87 -0.33 -2.83 -17.71
C ASP A 87 0.64 -2.05 -16.81
N VAL A 88 0.15 -1.07 -16.06
CA VAL A 88 0.97 -0.33 -15.06
C VAL A 88 1.55 -1.30 -14.04
N PHE A 89 0.74 -2.22 -13.52
CA PHE A 89 1.20 -3.25 -12.60
C PHE A 89 2.30 -4.13 -13.20
N ARG A 90 2.13 -4.60 -14.45
CA ARG A 90 3.11 -5.46 -15.14
C ARG A 90 4.40 -4.71 -15.44
N LEU A 91 4.32 -3.44 -15.85
CA LEU A 91 5.47 -2.56 -16.06
C LEU A 91 6.29 -2.42 -14.77
N LEU A 92 5.63 -2.11 -13.64
CA LEU A 92 6.28 -2.01 -12.34
C LEU A 92 6.84 -3.36 -11.86
N GLN A 93 6.11 -4.46 -12.07
CA GLN A 93 6.56 -5.80 -11.71
C GLN A 93 7.81 -6.24 -12.51
N GLY A 94 8.05 -5.62 -13.67
CA GLY A 94 9.26 -5.82 -14.46
C GLY A 94 10.52 -5.27 -13.80
N CYS A 95 10.41 -4.35 -12.84
CA CYS A 95 11.56 -3.84 -12.11
C CYS A 95 12.13 -4.92 -11.18
N SER A 96 13.46 -5.03 -11.15
CA SER A 96 14.22 -6.09 -10.48
C SER A 96 13.99 -6.17 -8.96
N PHE A 97 13.46 -5.10 -8.37
CA PHE A 97 13.21 -4.94 -6.94
C PHE A 97 11.73 -4.94 -6.54
N LEU A 98 10.82 -4.94 -7.52
CA LEU A 98 9.37 -4.88 -7.31
C LEU A 98 8.72 -6.24 -7.52
N GLY A 99 8.64 -7.03 -6.46
CA GLY A 99 7.77 -8.21 -6.45
C GLY A 99 6.29 -7.81 -6.53
N SER A 100 5.41 -8.78 -6.81
CA SER A 100 3.97 -8.54 -7.07
C SER A 100 3.26 -7.71 -6.00
N PHE A 101 3.66 -7.83 -4.74
CA PHE A 101 3.08 -7.00 -3.68
C PHE A 101 3.42 -5.53 -3.85
N LEU A 102 4.70 -5.17 -3.93
CA LEU A 102 5.12 -3.77 -4.07
C LEU A 102 4.71 -3.18 -5.42
N ALA A 103 4.78 -3.96 -6.50
CA ALA A 103 4.31 -3.52 -7.81
C ALA A 103 2.84 -3.10 -7.77
N TYR A 104 1.98 -3.88 -7.09
CA TYR A 104 0.57 -3.52 -6.93
C TYR A 104 0.38 -2.30 -6.02
N GLN A 105 1.09 -2.21 -4.89
CA GLN A 105 1.02 -1.01 -4.04
C GLN A 105 1.43 0.25 -4.81
N TYR A 106 2.51 0.21 -5.57
CA TYR A 106 2.96 1.35 -6.38
C TYR A 106 1.99 1.65 -7.54
N THR A 107 1.31 0.65 -8.09
CA THR A 107 0.24 0.86 -9.08
C THR A 107 -0.90 1.67 -8.46
N ILE A 108 -1.33 1.33 -7.25
CA ILE A 108 -2.35 2.09 -6.50
C ILE A 108 -1.85 3.49 -6.18
N ASP A 109 -0.65 3.63 -5.61
CA ASP A 109 -0.08 4.92 -5.23
C ASP A 109 0.06 5.86 -6.44
N MET A 110 0.51 5.34 -7.59
CA MET A 110 0.53 6.10 -8.84
C MET A 110 -0.87 6.45 -9.31
N ASN A 111 -1.84 5.56 -9.13
CA ASN A 111 -3.24 5.84 -9.42
C ASN A 111 -3.88 6.79 -8.41
N TYR A 112 -3.27 7.14 -7.28
CA TYR A 112 -3.73 8.26 -6.45
C TYR A 112 -3.21 9.62 -6.93
N SER A 113 -2.16 9.60 -7.76
CA SER A 113 -1.62 10.80 -8.38
C SER A 113 -2.54 11.34 -9.50
N PRO A 114 -2.34 12.59 -9.95
CA PRO A 114 -3.11 13.15 -11.07
C PRO A 114 -2.65 12.64 -12.45
N TYR A 115 -1.64 11.77 -12.52
CA TYR A 115 -1.00 11.42 -13.79
C TYR A 115 -1.63 10.22 -14.51
N ILE A 116 -2.27 9.31 -13.77
CA ILE A 116 -3.05 8.21 -14.33
C ILE A 116 -4.42 8.13 -13.65
N ASN A 117 -5.43 7.68 -14.38
CA ASN A 117 -6.81 7.73 -13.92
C ASN A 117 -7.61 6.48 -14.28
N PHE A 118 -7.12 5.32 -13.85
CA PHE A 118 -7.87 4.07 -13.92
C PHE A 118 -8.87 3.99 -12.78
N SER A 119 -9.95 3.24 -12.99
CA SER A 119 -10.86 2.92 -11.90
C SER A 119 -10.20 1.91 -10.97
N GLU A 120 -10.38 2.09 -9.66
CA GLU A 120 -9.85 1.14 -8.65
C GLU A 120 -10.60 -0.19 -8.63
N ASN A 121 -11.61 -0.33 -9.50
CA ASN A 121 -12.26 -1.59 -9.82
C ASN A 121 -11.79 -2.17 -11.15
N ASP A 122 -10.72 -1.67 -11.77
CA ASP A 122 -10.22 -2.19 -13.06
C ASP A 122 -9.28 -3.38 -12.88
N PHE A 123 -8.53 -3.43 -11.78
CA PHE A 123 -7.54 -4.46 -11.53
C PHE A 123 -7.27 -4.65 -10.03
N VAL A 124 -7.05 -5.90 -9.61
CA VAL A 124 -6.63 -6.24 -8.25
C VAL A 124 -5.62 -7.37 -8.24
N LYS A 125 -4.63 -7.26 -7.34
CA LYS A 125 -3.70 -8.34 -7.02
C LYS A 125 -3.77 -8.66 -5.54
N ALA A 126 -4.04 -9.92 -5.21
CA ALA A 126 -4.15 -10.34 -3.82
C ALA A 126 -2.75 -10.41 -3.18
N GLY A 127 -2.49 -9.53 -2.22
CA GLY A 127 -1.30 -9.60 -1.38
C GLY A 127 -1.31 -10.83 -0.47
N ILE A 128 -0.13 -11.23 0.06
CA ILE A 128 -0.01 -12.45 0.88
C ILE A 128 -0.92 -12.44 2.12
N GLY A 129 -1.17 -11.27 2.71
CA GLY A 129 -2.11 -11.12 3.82
C GLY A 129 -3.55 -11.38 3.37
N ALA A 130 -3.97 -10.78 2.26
CA ALA A 130 -5.30 -11.00 1.68
C ALA A 130 -5.52 -12.47 1.29
N ILE A 131 -4.55 -13.11 0.65
CA ILE A 131 -4.60 -14.55 0.31
C ILE A 131 -4.87 -15.40 1.57
N ARG A 132 -4.17 -15.13 2.67
CA ARG A 132 -4.40 -15.86 3.93
C ARG A 132 -5.78 -15.56 4.51
N GLY A 133 -6.22 -14.30 4.46
CA GLY A 133 -7.55 -13.90 4.94
C GLY A 133 -8.66 -14.58 4.17
N ILE A 134 -8.58 -14.58 2.84
CA ILE A 134 -9.54 -15.25 1.96
C ILE A 134 -9.60 -16.75 2.27
N LYS A 135 -8.45 -17.42 2.42
CA LYS A 135 -8.39 -18.85 2.79
C LYS A 135 -8.96 -19.16 4.18
N LYS A 136 -9.12 -18.16 5.05
CA LYS A 136 -9.81 -18.30 6.34
C LYS A 136 -11.32 -18.05 6.22
N CYS A 137 -11.75 -17.22 5.28
CA CYS A 137 -13.15 -16.84 5.10
C CYS A 137 -13.93 -17.77 4.16
N PHE A 138 -13.25 -18.38 3.18
CA PHE A 138 -13.90 -19.12 2.10
C PHE A 138 -13.46 -20.58 2.07
N LEU A 139 -14.44 -21.48 1.90
CA LEU A 139 -14.18 -22.88 1.54
C LEU A 139 -13.74 -23.01 0.06
N CYS A 140 -14.28 -22.17 -0.81
CA CYS A 140 -13.92 -22.07 -2.23
C CYS A 140 -13.91 -20.60 -2.66
N TYR A 141 -12.91 -20.19 -3.45
CA TYR A 141 -12.66 -18.79 -3.82
C TYR A 141 -12.31 -18.61 -5.30
N GLY A 142 -12.79 -19.51 -6.18
CA GLY A 142 -12.51 -19.48 -7.61
C GLY A 142 -11.15 -20.09 -7.99
N ASN A 143 -10.62 -19.69 -9.15
CA ASN A 143 -9.34 -20.18 -9.69
C ASN A 143 -8.14 -19.51 -8.98
N LYS A 144 -8.30 -18.25 -8.58
CA LYS A 144 -7.28 -17.46 -7.89
C LYS A 144 -7.95 -16.65 -6.76
N CYS A 145 -7.20 -16.29 -5.72
CA CYS A 145 -7.78 -15.57 -4.58
C CYS A 145 -8.40 -14.22 -4.97
N GLU A 146 -7.91 -13.59 -6.03
CA GLU A 146 -8.52 -12.38 -6.60
C GLU A 146 -10.00 -12.58 -6.97
N ASP A 147 -10.41 -13.79 -7.36
CA ASP A 147 -11.80 -14.07 -7.73
C ASP A 147 -12.74 -13.93 -6.52
N ALA A 148 -12.29 -14.23 -5.30
CA ALA A 148 -13.07 -13.95 -4.09
C ALA A 148 -13.20 -12.45 -3.80
N ILE A 149 -12.21 -11.64 -4.17
CA ILE A 149 -12.28 -10.18 -4.00
C ILE A 149 -13.34 -9.62 -4.95
N TRP A 150 -13.30 -10.05 -6.21
CA TRP A 150 -14.32 -9.72 -7.20
C TRP A 150 -15.71 -10.17 -6.78
N TYR A 151 -15.86 -11.41 -6.31
CA TYR A 151 -17.14 -11.93 -5.81
C TYR A 151 -17.71 -11.04 -4.69
N VAL A 152 -16.88 -10.65 -3.71
CA VAL A 152 -17.35 -9.75 -2.64
C VAL A 152 -17.72 -8.37 -3.18
N LYS A 153 -16.99 -7.84 -4.17
CA LYS A 153 -17.33 -6.56 -4.79
C LYS A 153 -18.68 -6.61 -5.51
N GLU A 154 -18.91 -7.65 -6.30
CA GLU A 154 -20.13 -7.83 -7.10
C GLU A 154 -21.35 -8.08 -6.22
N HIS A 155 -21.18 -8.76 -5.09
CA HIS A 155 -22.25 -9.12 -4.17
C HIS A 155 -22.27 -8.28 -2.88
N PHE A 156 -21.58 -7.15 -2.84
CA PHE A 156 -21.33 -6.39 -1.59
C PHE A 156 -22.62 -6.10 -0.80
N ASN A 157 -23.64 -5.55 -1.46
CA ASN A 157 -24.92 -5.21 -0.84
C ASN A 157 -25.71 -6.45 -0.37
N ASP A 158 -25.67 -7.53 -1.14
CA ASP A 158 -26.36 -8.77 -0.80
C ASP A 158 -25.71 -9.45 0.42
N LEU A 159 -24.38 -9.46 0.46
CA LEU A 159 -23.61 -9.97 1.59
C LEU A 159 -23.86 -9.13 2.84
N GLN A 160 -23.89 -7.80 2.74
CA GLN A 160 -24.24 -6.93 3.86
C GLN A 160 -25.63 -7.24 4.43
N LYS A 161 -26.64 -7.37 3.58
CA LYS A 161 -28.00 -7.74 3.99
C LYS A 161 -28.04 -9.13 4.62
N ARG A 162 -27.40 -10.12 3.99
CA ARG A 162 -27.35 -11.50 4.46
C ARG A 162 -26.76 -11.62 5.87
N TYR A 163 -25.72 -10.84 6.17
CA TYR A 163 -25.03 -10.88 7.47
C TYR A 163 -25.48 -9.78 8.45
N GLY A 164 -26.46 -8.95 8.08
CA GLY A 164 -27.05 -7.94 8.97
C GLY A 164 -26.21 -6.66 9.16
N TYR A 165 -25.26 -6.38 8.27
CA TYR A 165 -24.37 -5.20 8.33
C TYR A 165 -24.80 -4.10 7.34
N THR A 166 -26.07 -3.73 7.36
CA THR A 166 -26.66 -2.75 6.44
C THR A 166 -26.47 -1.28 6.87
N SER A 167 -25.87 -1.04 8.03
CA SER A 167 -25.59 0.30 8.56
C SER A 167 -24.20 0.83 8.21
N PHE A 168 -23.50 0.19 7.28
CA PHE A 168 -22.22 0.69 6.78
C PHE A 168 -22.46 1.95 5.96
N HIS A 169 -21.73 3.02 6.29
CA HIS A 169 -21.78 4.29 5.58
C HIS A 169 -20.42 4.47 4.89
N PRO A 170 -20.36 4.36 3.55
CA PRO A 170 -19.13 4.63 2.82
C PRO A 170 -18.79 6.13 2.86
N LEU A 171 -17.59 6.46 2.40
CA LEU A 171 -17.31 7.84 2.00
C LEU A 171 -18.30 8.22 0.90
N LEU A 172 -18.84 9.44 0.95
CA LEU A 172 -19.86 9.88 -0.01
C LEU A 172 -19.31 9.78 -1.43
N GLY A 173 -19.99 9.01 -2.29
CA GLY A 173 -19.58 8.78 -3.67
C GLY A 173 -18.43 7.80 -3.86
N HIS A 174 -17.96 7.14 -2.80
CA HIS A 174 -16.82 6.23 -2.84
C HIS A 174 -17.11 4.94 -2.03
N GLU A 175 -17.86 4.04 -2.65
CA GLU A 175 -18.10 2.67 -2.16
C GLU A 175 -16.79 1.86 -2.16
N PRO A 176 -16.61 0.89 -1.24
CA PRO A 176 -15.40 0.07 -1.19
C PRO A 176 -15.05 -0.55 -2.54
N THR A 177 -13.83 -0.29 -2.98
CA THR A 177 -13.28 -0.74 -4.26
C THR A 177 -12.53 -2.07 -4.10
N LEU A 178 -11.98 -2.63 -5.18
CA LEU A 178 -11.24 -3.89 -5.08
C LEU A 178 -10.00 -3.80 -4.17
N ILE A 179 -9.29 -2.66 -4.17
CA ILE A 179 -8.15 -2.45 -3.28
C ILE A 179 -8.59 -2.40 -1.82
N ASP A 180 -9.73 -1.77 -1.51
CA ASP A 180 -10.28 -1.74 -0.15
C ASP A 180 -10.62 -3.15 0.33
N LEU A 181 -11.31 -3.93 -0.50
CA LEU A 181 -11.68 -5.31 -0.17
C LEU A 181 -10.45 -6.21 -0.01
N GLN A 182 -9.44 -6.06 -0.87
CA GLN A 182 -8.14 -6.71 -0.71
C GLN A 182 -7.53 -6.37 0.66
N ASN A 183 -7.54 -5.09 1.04
CA ASN A 183 -7.00 -4.63 2.32
C ASN A 183 -7.81 -5.16 3.50
N CYS A 184 -9.14 -5.21 3.40
CA CYS A 184 -10.01 -5.84 4.39
C CYS A 184 -9.62 -7.30 4.62
N PHE A 185 -9.36 -8.09 3.57
CA PHE A 185 -8.89 -9.47 3.76
C PHE A 185 -7.52 -9.57 4.44
N CYS A 186 -6.62 -8.62 4.16
CA CYS A 186 -5.33 -8.55 4.84
C CYS A 186 -5.50 -8.30 6.35
N GLU A 187 -6.40 -7.38 6.72
CA GLU A 187 -6.73 -7.09 8.11
C GLU A 187 -7.48 -8.24 8.77
N THR A 188 -8.41 -8.89 8.06
CA THR A 188 -9.10 -10.09 8.54
C THR A 188 -8.12 -11.21 8.91
N ASP A 189 -7.07 -11.43 8.11
CA ASP A 189 -6.00 -12.38 8.47
C ASP A 189 -5.29 -12.01 9.77
N LYS A 190 -5.02 -10.71 10.01
CA LYS A 190 -4.39 -10.25 11.25
C LYS A 190 -5.34 -10.39 12.43
N TYR A 191 -6.61 -10.02 12.27
CA TYR A 191 -7.64 -10.12 13.29
C TYR A 191 -7.85 -11.57 13.73
N LEU A 192 -8.05 -12.48 12.77
CA LEU A 192 -8.28 -13.90 13.04
C LEU A 192 -7.07 -14.59 13.68
N ARG A 193 -5.84 -14.12 13.45
CA ARG A 193 -4.67 -14.64 14.17
C ARG A 193 -4.76 -14.42 15.69
N ALA A 194 -5.40 -13.33 16.12
CA ALA A 194 -5.57 -13.02 17.53
C ALA A 194 -6.85 -13.64 18.10
N LYS A 195 -7.97 -13.61 17.35
CA LYS A 195 -9.27 -14.05 17.85
C LYS A 195 -9.59 -15.53 17.60
N MET A 196 -8.94 -16.16 16.62
CA MET A 196 -9.11 -17.58 16.26
C MET A 196 -7.74 -18.21 15.96
N PRO A 197 -6.81 -18.29 16.92
CA PRO A 197 -5.44 -18.75 16.70
C PRO A 197 -5.32 -20.21 16.22
N GLU A 198 -6.37 -21.01 16.42
CA GLU A 198 -6.53 -22.37 15.90
C GLU A 198 -6.76 -22.42 14.38
N LEU A 199 -7.32 -21.36 13.78
CA LEU A 199 -7.54 -21.25 12.34
C LEU A 199 -6.23 -20.88 11.62
N ARG A 200 -5.36 -21.88 11.47
CA ARG A 200 -4.00 -21.72 10.96
C ARG A 200 -3.92 -21.78 9.44
N ILE A 201 -3.68 -20.62 8.83
CA ILE A 201 -3.24 -20.50 7.44
C ILE A 201 -1.92 -19.73 7.43
N GLY A 202 -0.80 -20.38 7.11
CA GLY A 202 0.51 -19.73 7.02
C GLY A 202 1.05 -19.20 8.36
N ASN A 203 1.57 -17.97 8.36
CA ASN A 203 2.28 -17.40 9.50
C ASN A 203 1.33 -17.03 10.65
N VAL A 204 1.61 -17.51 11.86
CA VAL A 204 0.80 -17.33 13.06
C VAL A 204 1.24 -16.16 13.95
N ARG A 205 2.43 -15.59 13.72
CA ARG A 205 3.01 -14.58 14.64
C ARG A 205 2.47 -13.17 14.37
N ILE A 206 2.03 -12.50 15.44
CA ILE A 206 1.80 -11.04 15.45
C ILE A 206 3.10 -10.38 15.88
N LYS A 207 3.71 -9.59 15.00
CA LYS A 207 5.05 -9.00 15.23
C LYS A 207 5.02 -7.64 15.90
N GLN A 208 3.96 -6.86 15.71
CA GLN A 208 3.85 -5.47 16.14
C GLN A 208 2.49 -5.26 16.80
N LYS A 209 2.48 -4.55 17.92
CA LYS A 209 1.26 -4.06 18.56
C LYS A 209 1.06 -2.62 18.11
N TYR A 210 -0.14 -2.30 17.65
CA TYR A 210 -0.50 -0.93 17.29
C TYR A 210 -0.50 -0.05 18.55
N MET A 211 0.12 1.12 18.46
CA MET A 211 0.02 2.16 19.47
C MET A 211 -0.77 3.31 18.87
N PRO A 212 -1.94 3.66 19.41
CA PRO A 212 -2.74 4.76 18.87
C PRO A 212 -1.98 6.07 19.03
N HIS A 213 -1.91 6.85 17.95
CA HIS A 213 -1.53 8.25 18.03
C HIS A 213 -2.71 9.05 18.60
N THR A 214 -2.43 10.09 19.37
CA THR A 214 -3.46 10.97 19.95
C THR A 214 -3.87 12.10 19.02
N ASP A 215 -3.00 12.45 18.07
CA ASP A 215 -3.23 13.55 17.15
C ASP A 215 -4.29 13.17 16.12
N PRO A 216 -5.20 14.11 15.77
CA PRO A 216 -6.19 13.86 14.74
C PRO A 216 -5.50 13.70 13.38
N ILE A 217 -5.94 12.70 12.61
CA ILE A 217 -5.48 12.53 11.24
C ILE A 217 -6.35 13.42 10.35
N GLN A 218 -5.72 14.36 9.67
CA GLN A 218 -6.34 15.10 8.57
C GLN A 218 -6.17 14.27 7.31
N PHE A 219 -7.28 13.74 6.79
CA PHE A 219 -7.23 12.96 5.56
C PHE A 219 -7.09 13.88 4.35
N PHE A 220 -6.33 13.40 3.37
CA PHE A 220 -6.26 13.94 2.04
C PHE A 220 -6.62 12.83 1.07
N PHE A 221 -7.69 13.03 0.30
CA PHE A 221 -8.16 12.08 -0.70
C PHE A 221 -7.66 12.50 -2.09
N PRO A 222 -7.45 11.55 -3.01
CA PRO A 222 -7.18 11.87 -4.40
C PRO A 222 -8.24 12.84 -4.94
N PRO A 223 -7.87 14.00 -5.51
CA PRO A 223 -8.84 15.00 -5.96
C PRO A 223 -9.90 14.44 -6.92
N LYS A 224 -9.52 13.46 -7.73
CA LYS A 224 -10.40 12.76 -8.67
C LYS A 224 -11.50 11.90 -8.03
N TRP A 225 -11.42 11.60 -6.74
CA TRP A 225 -12.51 10.98 -6.01
C TRP A 225 -13.68 11.94 -5.77
N ASN A 226 -13.49 13.25 -6.01
CA ASN A 226 -14.50 14.29 -5.83
C ASN A 226 -15.08 14.36 -4.40
N ILE A 227 -14.27 14.01 -3.40
CA ILE A 227 -14.63 14.12 -1.99
C ILE A 227 -14.33 15.55 -1.53
N VAL A 228 -15.39 16.35 -1.32
CA VAL A 228 -15.31 17.78 -0.95
C VAL A 228 -15.25 17.99 0.57
N GLU A 229 -15.69 17.01 1.36
CA GLU A 229 -15.72 17.11 2.81
C GLU A 229 -14.33 16.90 3.42
N MET A 230 -13.94 17.79 4.33
CA MET A 230 -12.77 17.56 5.18
C MET A 230 -13.10 16.57 6.28
N TYR A 231 -12.62 15.34 6.14
CA TYR A 231 -12.72 14.33 7.20
C TYR A 231 -11.57 14.49 8.19
N LYS A 232 -11.91 14.70 9.47
CA LYS A 232 -10.95 14.64 10.58
C LYS A 232 -11.24 13.39 11.39
N TYR A 233 -10.35 12.41 11.35
CA TYR A 233 -10.42 11.29 12.28
C TYR A 233 -9.79 11.72 13.60
N LYS A 234 -10.62 11.85 14.63
CA LYS A 234 -10.14 11.85 16.00
C LYS A 234 -10.04 10.39 16.42
N PRO A 235 -8.83 9.88 16.75
CA PRO A 235 -8.71 8.53 17.28
C PRO A 235 -9.54 8.44 18.55
N ILE A 236 -10.68 7.75 18.47
CA ILE A 236 -11.41 7.35 19.66
C ILE A 236 -10.53 6.28 20.27
N VAL A 237 -9.93 6.57 21.43
CA VAL A 237 -9.31 5.55 22.26
C VAL A 237 -10.45 4.74 22.87
N VAL A 238 -11.11 3.95 22.03
CA VAL A 238 -11.95 2.85 22.49
C VAL A 238 -10.99 1.78 23.01
N PRO A 239 -11.32 1.08 24.10
CA PRO A 239 -10.68 -0.20 24.39
C PRO A 239 -10.68 -0.97 23.08
N THR A 240 -9.50 -1.37 22.63
CA THR A 240 -9.43 -2.18 21.42
C THR A 240 -10.29 -3.42 21.67
N LEU A 241 -10.85 -4.03 20.63
CA LEU A 241 -11.54 -5.32 20.77
C LEU A 241 -10.65 -6.42 21.43
N PHE A 242 -9.38 -6.15 21.72
CA PHE A 242 -8.43 -6.98 22.45
C PHE A 242 -8.37 -6.69 23.97
N ASP A 243 -9.09 -5.68 24.45
CA ASP A 243 -9.17 -5.28 25.87
C ASP A 243 -10.44 -5.84 26.56
N LEU A 244 -11.15 -6.77 25.90
CA LEU A 244 -12.23 -7.61 26.42
C LEU A 244 -11.82 -9.09 26.43
#